data_AF-A0A139REU2-F1
#
_entry.id   AF-A0A139REU2-F1
#
_cell.length_a   1.000
_cell.length_b   1.000
_cell.length_c   1.000
_cell.angle_alpha   90.00
_cell.angle_beta   90.00
_cell.angle_gamma   90.00
#
_symmetry.space_group_name_H-M   'P 1'
#
loop_
_entity.id
_entity.type
_entity.pdbx_description
1 polymer ?
#
loop_
_entity_poly.entity_id
_entity_poly.type
_entity_poly.pdbx_seq_one_letter_code
_entity_poly.pdbx_strand_id
1 'polypeptide(L)' 'MVSLIINDDNEMLVDYNLIEKSDGNYTSAFYGSTPKFWQTRDKYYKKEE' A
#
# COMPACT_ATOMS: atom_id res chain seq x y z
N MET A 1 -1.84 1.33 -13.06
CA MET A 1 -1.21 1.62 -11.75
C MET A 1 -2.23 2.33 -10.89
N VAL A 2 -2.41 1.86 -9.65
CA VAL A 2 -3.33 2.45 -8.67
C VAL A 2 -2.48 2.92 -7.50
N SER A 3 -2.64 4.20 -7.14
CA SER A 3 -1.96 4.80 -6.00
C SER A 3 -2.99 5.18 -4.96
N LEU A 4 -2.77 4.80 -3.70
CA LEU A 4 -3.55 5.24 -2.56
C LEU A 4 -2.75 6.24 -1.75
N ILE A 5 -3.36 7.40 -1.51
CA ILE A 5 -2.90 8.40 -0.54
C ILE A 5 -3.73 8.18 0.73
N ILE A 6 -3.06 7.95 1.85
CA ILE A 6 -3.72 7.69 3.14
C ILE A 6 -3.74 8.98 3.95
N ASN A 7 -4.90 9.32 4.51
CA ASN A 7 -5.09 10.51 5.36
C ASN A 7 -4.69 11.85 4.68
N ASP A 8 -4.86 11.96 3.36
CA ASP A 8 -4.44 13.13 2.56
C ASP A 8 -2.94 13.50 2.70
N ASP A 9 -2.11 12.56 3.14
CA ASP A 9 -0.68 12.73 3.34
C ASP A 9 0.09 12.10 2.17
N ASN A 10 0.68 12.95 1.33
CA ASN A 10 1.43 12.50 0.14
C ASN A 10 2.67 11.68 0.47
N GLU A 11 3.16 11.74 1.72
CA GLU A 11 4.25 10.87 2.19
C GLU A 11 3.72 9.52 2.71
N MET A 12 2.40 9.34 2.82
CA MET A 12 1.71 8.10 3.22
C MET A 12 1.08 7.43 1.99
N LEU A 13 1.96 7.09 1.04
CA LEU A 13 1.56 6.55 -0.24
C LEU A 13 1.83 5.04 -0.36
N VAL A 14 0.88 4.35 -1.00
CA VAL A 14 0.94 2.93 -1.36
C VAL A 14 0.59 2.77 -2.84
N ASP A 15 1.47 2.10 -3.59
CA ASP A 15 1.32 1.86 -5.02
C ASP A 15 1.10 0.38 -5.32
N TYR A 16 0.14 0.13 -6.21
CA TYR A 16 -0.14 -1.17 -6.79
C TYR A 16 -0.02 -1.11 -8.30
N ASN A 17 0.80 -2.00 -8.86
CA ASN A 17 0.73 -2.31 -10.28
C ASN A 17 -0.18 -3.53 -10.49
N LEU A 18 -1.38 -3.29 -10.99
CA LEU A 18 -2.41 -4.31 -11.17
C LEU A 18 -2.36 -4.90 -12.58
N ILE A 19 -2.37 -6.23 -12.65
CA ILE A 19 -2.57 -7.01 -13.87
C ILE A 19 -3.97 -7.61 -13.80
N GLU A 20 -4.79 -7.34 -14.81
CA GLU A 20 -6.11 -7.93 -14.96
C GLU A 20 -6.01 -9.41 -15.33
N LYS A 21 -6.84 -10.23 -14.68
CA LYS A 21 -7.06 -11.63 -15.02
C LYS A 21 -8.31 -11.77 -15.89
N SER A 22 -8.40 -12.86 -16.63
CA SER A 22 -9.53 -13.14 -17.53
C SER A 22 -10.90 -13.26 -16.83
N ASP A 23 -10.92 -13.37 -15.51
CA ASP A 23 -12.12 -13.46 -14.66
C ASP A 23 -12.59 -12.09 -14.13
N GLY A 24 -11.95 -11.00 -14.55
CA GLY A 24 -12.25 -9.63 -14.09
C GLY A 24 -11.64 -9.28 -12.73
N ASN A 25 -10.87 -10.18 -12.11
CA ASN A 25 -10.10 -9.88 -10.93
C ASN A 25 -8.75 -9.26 -11.29
N TYR A 26 -8.17 -8.49 -10.38
CA TYR A 26 -6.83 -7.93 -10.54
C TYR A 26 -5.85 -8.61 -9.59
N THR A 27 -4.62 -8.83 -10.04
CA THR A 27 -3.51 -9.28 -9.19
C THR A 27 -2.40 -8.25 -9.24
N SER A 28 -1.85 -7.95 -8.06
CA SER A 28 -0.71 -7.04 -7.99
C SER A 28 0.56 -7.74 -8.47
N ALA A 29 1.22 -7.17 -9.47
CA ALA A 29 2.56 -7.55 -9.90
C ALA A 29 3.64 -6.92 -9.01
N PHE A 30 3.35 -5.75 -8.46
CA PHE A 30 4.29 -4.98 -7.65
C PHE A 30 3.54 -4.18 -6.59
N TYR A 31 4.10 -4.19 -5.38
CA TYR A 31 3.68 -3.38 -4.26
C TYR A 31 4.81 -2.42 -3.89
N GLY A 32 4.52 -1.12 -3.92
CA GLY A 32 5.40 -0.07 -3.44
C GLY A 32 4.77 0.65 -2.25
N SER A 33 5.59 1.05 -1.30
CA SER A 33 5.13 1.97 -0.24
C SER A 33 6.26 2.84 0.28
N THR A 34 5.85 4.00 0.77
CA THR A 34 6.72 4.98 1.42
C THR A 34 7.17 4.48 2.80
N PRO A 35 8.36 4.89 3.29
CA PRO A 35 8.82 4.52 4.63
C PRO A 35 7.85 4.96 5.75
N LYS A 36 7.20 6.13 5.58
CA LYS A 36 6.27 6.69 6.56
C LYS A 36 5.07 5.79 6.80
N PHE A 37 4.59 5.10 5.76
CA PHE A 37 3.53 4.10 5.90
C PHE A 37 3.90 3.02 6.90
N TRP A 38 5.09 2.41 6.75
CA TRP A 38 5.55 1.35 7.65
C TRP A 38 5.83 1.84 9.06
N GLN A 39 6.46 3.02 9.20
CA GLN A 39 6.70 3.63 10.51
C GLN A 39 5.38 3.91 11.26
N THR A 40 4.37 4.40 10.53
CA THR A 40 3.04 4.67 11.09
C THR A 40 2.35 3.37 11.49
N ARG A 41 2.37 2.35 10.62
CA ARG A 41 1.85 1.02 10.96
C ARG A 41 2.52 0.48 12.22
N ASP A 42 3.85 0.51 12.28
CA ASP A 42 4.59 -0.04 13.42
C ASP A 42 4.31 0.71 14.71
N LYS A 43 4.19 2.04 14.66
CA LYS A 43 3.81 2.85 15.82
C LYS A 43 2.46 2.45 16.41
N TYR A 44 1.46 2.12 15.58
CA TYR A 44 0.09 1.89 16.03
C TYR A 44 -0.29 0.40 16.18
N TYR A 45 0.40 -0.50 15.46
CA TYR A 45 -0.02 -1.89 15.31
C TYR A 45 1.08 -2.91 15.62
N LYS A 46 2.32 -2.49 15.94
CA LYS A 46 3.32 -3.45 16.40
C LYS A 46 2.90 -3.88 17.81
N LYS A 47 2.36 -5.10 17.93
CA LYS A 47 2.15 -5.74 19.22
C LYS A 47 3.51 -5.87 19.89
N GLU A 48 3.61 -5.43 21.14
CA GLU A 48 4.72 -5.81 22.01
C GLU A 48 4.73 -7.36 22.07
N GLU A 49 5.87 -7.97 21.70
CA GLU A 49 6.09 -9.42 21.77
C GLU A 49 6.18 -9.91 23.21
#